data_AF-A0A9N9GSH8-F1
#
_entry.id   AF-A0A9N9GSH8-F1
#
_cell.length_a   1.000
_cell.length_b   1.000
_cell.length_c   1.000
_cell.angle_alpha   90.00
_cell.angle_beta   90.00
_cell.angle_gamma   90.00
#
_symmetry.space_group_name_H-M   'P 1'
#
loop_
_entity.id
_entity.type
_entity.pdbx_description
1 polymer ?
#
loop_
_entity_poly.entity_id
_entity_poly.type
_entity_poly.pdbx_seq_one_letter_code
_entity_poly.pdbx_strand_id
1 'polypeptide(L)'
;MTSTYTINYALRAHKRDPFIEFIKGMLMTPFVLHAKPIPPKGDSTDKDDISVDMDANVTRYCDILSSIEELINEHRIKELKGVPEQSRLKRLVPSVSTFHTELPLRKSFLLANAKHSIAARRFVPPSFNDIRRILNTAQILAIAPKLKLIT
;
A
#
# COMPACT_ATOMS: atom_id res chain seq x y z
N MET A 1 -44.03 -1.11 -17.86
CA MET A 1 -43.14 0.07 -17.85
C MET A 1 -42.14 -0.10 -16.73
N THR A 2 -40.97 -0.65 -17.03
CA THR A 2 -39.87 -0.80 -16.07
C THR A 2 -38.93 0.40 -16.22
N SER A 3 -38.69 1.11 -15.13
CA SER A 3 -37.86 2.32 -15.07
C SER A 3 -36.50 2.11 -15.71
N THR A 4 -36.14 2.97 -16.66
CA THR A 4 -34.87 3.02 -17.39
C THR A 4 -33.66 3.42 -16.53
N TYR A 5 -33.83 3.57 -15.21
CA TYR A 5 -32.84 4.16 -14.31
C TYR A 5 -32.51 3.30 -13.08
N THR A 6 -32.50 1.97 -13.18
CA THR A 6 -31.83 1.16 -12.15
C THR A 6 -30.33 1.15 -12.43
N ILE A 7 -29.59 2.01 -11.74
CA ILE A 7 -28.12 1.97 -11.71
C ILE A 7 -27.72 0.61 -11.10
N ASN A 8 -27.32 -0.33 -11.96
CA ASN A 8 -26.79 -1.62 -11.54
C ASN A 8 -25.41 -1.43 -10.90
N TYR A 9 -25.37 -1.16 -9.59
CA TYR A 9 -24.13 -1.07 -8.80
C TYR A 9 -23.30 -2.37 -8.85
N ALA A 10 -23.90 -3.50 -9.24
CA ALA A 10 -23.23 -4.79 -9.36
C ALA A 10 -22.29 -4.93 -10.58
N LEU A 11 -22.42 -4.07 -11.61
CA LEU A 11 -21.71 -4.24 -12.90
C LEU A 11 -20.69 -3.15 -13.23
N ARG A 12 -20.62 -2.06 -12.46
CA ARG A 12 -19.58 -1.05 -12.67
C ARG A 12 -18.38 -1.39 -11.79
N ALA A 13 -17.35 -1.98 -12.39
CA ALA A 13 -16.05 -2.09 -11.73
C ALA A 13 -15.65 -0.68 -11.26
N HIS A 14 -15.52 -0.49 -9.94
CA HIS A 14 -15.04 0.77 -9.39
C HIS A 14 -13.69 1.09 -10.03
N LYS A 15 -13.51 2.34 -10.50
CA LYS A 15 -12.25 2.80 -11.09
C LYS A 15 -11.12 2.49 -10.09
N ARG A 16 -10.34 1.45 -10.39
CA ARG A 16 -9.22 1.06 -9.54
C ARG A 16 -8.11 2.06 -9.76
N ASP A 17 -7.62 2.64 -8.67
CA ASP A 17 -6.52 3.57 -8.69
C ASP A 17 -5.24 2.84 -9.15
N PRO A 18 -4.63 3.24 -10.29
CA PRO A 18 -3.45 2.57 -10.82
C PRO A 18 -2.24 2.65 -9.88
N PHE A 19 -2.13 3.72 -9.09
CA PHE A 19 -1.04 3.85 -8.11
C PHE A 19 -1.22 2.86 -6.96
N ILE A 20 -2.47 2.63 -6.51
CA ILE A 20 -2.76 1.60 -5.51
C ILE A 20 -2.44 0.19 -6.05
N GLU A 21 -2.83 -0.11 -7.29
CA GLU A 21 -2.49 -1.42 -7.89
C GLU A 21 -0.98 -1.59 -8.08
N PHE A 22 -0.25 -0.52 -8.41
CA PHE A 22 1.22 -0.54 -8.47
C PHE A 22 1.84 -0.92 -7.12
N ILE A 23 1.47 -0.22 -6.03
CA ILE A 23 1.96 -0.53 -4.68
C ILE A 23 1.56 -1.97 -4.32
N LYS A 24 0.35 -2.39 -4.67
CA LYS A 24 -0.11 -3.76 -4.42
C LYS A 24 0.78 -4.78 -5.09
N GLY A 25 1.10 -4.59 -6.36
CA GLY A 25 2.04 -5.43 -7.09
C GLY A 25 3.40 -5.54 -6.39
N MET A 26 3.93 -4.44 -5.86
CA MET A 26 5.20 -4.46 -5.11
C MET A 26 5.09 -5.26 -3.81
N LEU A 27 3.99 -5.11 -3.06
CA LEU A 27 3.76 -5.84 -1.82
C LEU A 27 3.36 -7.31 -2.04
N MET A 28 2.92 -7.69 -3.25
CA MET A 28 2.68 -9.10 -3.58
C MET A 28 3.97 -9.92 -3.55
N THR A 29 5.10 -9.35 -3.96
CA THR A 29 6.39 -10.05 -4.06
C THR A 29 6.83 -10.67 -2.72
N PRO A 30 6.98 -9.92 -1.60
CA PRO A 30 7.35 -10.51 -0.32
C PRO A 30 6.31 -11.51 0.19
N PHE A 31 5.02 -11.30 -0.11
CA PHE A 31 3.99 -12.28 0.25
C PHE A 31 4.21 -13.61 -0.48
N VAL A 32 4.38 -13.60 -1.79
CA VAL A 32 4.56 -14.84 -2.59
C VAL A 32 5.86 -15.56 -2.21
N LEU A 33 6.94 -14.82 -1.96
CA LEU A 33 8.24 -15.41 -1.68
C LEU A 33 8.40 -15.92 -0.24
N HIS A 34 7.65 -15.37 0.71
CA HIS A 34 7.90 -15.61 2.13
C HIS A 34 6.68 -16.00 2.97
N ALA A 35 5.46 -15.98 2.42
CA ALA A 35 4.28 -16.49 3.12
C ALA A 35 4.31 -18.03 3.13
N LYS A 36 4.89 -18.61 4.19
CA LYS A 36 4.91 -20.08 4.37
C LYS A 36 3.54 -20.58 4.89
N PRO A 37 2.96 -21.64 4.32
CA PRO A 37 1.79 -22.32 4.90
C PRO A 37 2.15 -23.04 6.20
N ILE A 38 1.13 -23.42 6.98
CA ILE A 38 1.32 -24.15 8.27
C ILE A 38 1.83 -25.56 7.97
N PRO A 39 2.92 -26.03 8.60
CA PRO A 39 3.32 -27.43 8.52
C PRO A 39 2.22 -28.32 9.15
N PRO A 40 1.98 -29.53 8.63
CA PRO A 40 0.95 -30.42 9.17
C PRO A 40 1.18 -30.65 10.68
N LYS A 41 0.09 -30.70 11.46
CA LYS A 41 0.13 -30.93 12.92
C LYS A 41 0.89 -32.24 13.21
N GLY A 42 2.15 -32.14 13.64
CA GLY A 42 3.02 -33.27 13.94
C GLY A 42 4.46 -32.86 14.25
N ASP A 43 4.99 -31.85 13.56
CA ASP A 43 6.33 -31.32 13.86
C ASP A 43 6.25 -30.26 14.97
N SER A 44 6.77 -30.63 16.14
CA SER A 44 6.72 -29.82 17.36
C SER A 44 7.89 -28.82 17.47
N THR A 45 8.68 -28.65 16.40
CA THR A 45 9.93 -27.87 16.36
C THR A 45 9.76 -26.40 15.93
N ASP A 46 8.62 -26.00 15.37
CA ASP A 46 8.54 -24.74 14.59
C ASP A 46 7.96 -23.52 15.32
N LYS A 47 7.72 -23.59 16.64
CA LYS A 47 7.11 -22.45 17.35
C LYS A 47 8.02 -21.22 17.41
N ASP A 48 9.33 -21.41 17.47
CA ASP A 48 10.30 -20.32 17.60
C ASP A 48 10.55 -19.60 16.25
N ASP A 49 10.60 -20.37 15.15
CA ASP A 49 10.80 -19.84 13.78
C ASP A 49 9.67 -18.92 13.31
N ILE A 50 8.43 -19.19 13.74
CA ILE A 50 7.26 -18.39 13.33
C ILE A 50 7.37 -16.95 13.85
N SER A 51 7.94 -16.73 15.04
CA SER A 51 8.04 -15.39 15.62
C SER A 51 9.06 -14.52 14.87
N VAL A 52 10.21 -15.11 14.50
CA VAL A 52 11.29 -14.45 13.76
C VAL A 52 10.89 -14.12 12.32
N ASP A 53 10.18 -15.05 11.65
CA ASP A 53 9.71 -14.87 10.28
C ASP A 53 8.68 -13.71 10.16
N MET A 54 7.88 -13.46 11.21
CA MET A 54 6.90 -12.37 11.23
C MET A 54 7.57 -10.99 11.24
N ASP A 55 8.59 -10.79 12.08
CA ASP A 55 9.34 -9.54 12.13
C ASP A 55 10.13 -9.29 10.84
N ALA A 56 10.64 -10.36 10.21
CA ALA A 56 11.27 -10.26 8.89
C ALA A 56 10.30 -9.77 7.81
N ASN A 57 9.06 -10.27 7.79
CA ASN A 57 8.04 -9.83 6.83
C ASN A 57 7.63 -8.37 7.05
N VAL A 58 7.48 -7.94 8.30
CA VAL A 58 7.22 -6.53 8.63
C VAL A 58 8.34 -5.65 8.08
N THR A 59 9.60 -6.06 8.28
CA THR A 59 10.78 -5.33 7.79
C THR A 59 10.77 -5.21 6.27
N ARG A 60 10.53 -6.31 5.54
CA ARG A 60 10.45 -6.32 4.06
C ARG A 60 9.39 -5.36 3.53
N TYR A 61 8.19 -5.37 4.13
CA TYR A 61 7.13 -4.44 3.74
C TYR A 61 7.51 -2.98 4.05
N CYS A 62 8.17 -2.73 5.18
CA CYS A 62 8.67 -1.40 5.51
C CYS A 62 9.71 -0.91 4.50
N ASP A 63 10.63 -1.75 4.04
CA ASP A 63 11.68 -1.37 3.10
C ASP A 63 11.11 -1.03 1.72
N ILE A 64 10.16 -1.83 1.24
CA ILE A 64 9.44 -1.56 -0.02
C ILE A 64 8.69 -0.23 0.09
N LEU A 65 7.96 -0.02 1.19
CA LEU A 65 7.20 1.22 1.37
C LEU A 65 8.13 2.43 1.48
N SER A 66 9.25 2.33 2.19
CA SER A 66 10.27 3.40 2.26
C SER A 66 10.82 3.73 0.87
N SER A 67 11.10 2.71 0.05
CA SER A 67 11.55 2.91 -1.34
C SER A 67 10.50 3.62 -2.19
N ILE A 68 9.21 3.35 -1.93
CA ILE A 68 8.10 4.05 -2.58
C ILE A 68 7.98 5.50 -2.08
N GLU A 69 8.21 5.77 -0.79
CA GLU A 69 8.29 7.15 -0.27
C GLU A 69 9.35 7.96 -1.01
N GLU A 70 10.53 7.38 -1.25
CA GLU A 70 11.60 8.01 -2.03
C GLU A 70 11.17 8.32 -3.48
N LEU A 71 10.47 7.38 -4.13
CA LEU A 71 9.92 7.59 -5.48
C LEU A 71 8.91 8.74 -5.53
N ILE A 72 8.06 8.86 -4.50
CA ILE A 72 7.10 9.95 -4.37
C ILE A 72 7.84 11.28 -4.18
N ASN A 73 8.84 11.31 -3.29
CA ASN A 73 9.63 12.51 -3.03
C ASN A 73 10.41 12.97 -4.27
N GLU A 74 11.01 12.05 -5.00
CA GLU A 74 11.65 12.34 -6.29
C GLU A 74 10.65 12.94 -7.30
N HIS A 75 9.44 12.35 -7.39
CA HIS A 75 8.39 12.85 -8.27
C HIS A 75 7.99 14.29 -7.91
N ARG A 76 7.79 14.59 -6.62
CA ARG A 76 7.49 15.94 -6.12
C ARG A 76 8.56 16.96 -6.51
N ILE A 77 9.83 16.59 -6.36
CA ILE A 77 10.96 17.47 -6.72
C ILE A 77 10.98 17.74 -8.22
N LYS A 78 10.71 16.72 -9.05
CA LYS A 78 10.68 16.86 -10.52
C LYS A 78 9.46 17.64 -11.01
N GLU A 79 8.31 17.50 -10.36
CA GLU A 79 7.14 18.34 -10.60
C GLU A 79 7.43 19.80 -10.30
N LEU A 80 8.06 20.10 -9.15
CA LEU A 80 8.44 21.46 -8.79
C LEU A 80 9.41 22.10 -9.81
N LYS A 81 10.25 21.28 -10.44
CA LYS A 81 11.17 21.70 -11.52
C LYS A 81 10.50 21.80 -12.90
N GLY A 82 9.21 21.48 -13.03
CA GLY A 82 8.48 21.50 -14.29
C GLY A 82 8.80 20.33 -15.24
N VAL A 83 9.42 19.25 -14.76
CA VAL A 83 9.82 18.08 -15.57
C VAL A 83 9.27 16.75 -15.00
N PRO A 84 7.94 16.61 -14.80
CA PRO A 84 7.33 15.42 -14.19
C PRO A 84 7.62 14.11 -14.95
N GLU A 85 7.67 14.18 -16.28
CA GLU A 85 7.92 13.03 -17.18
C GLU A 85 9.27 12.36 -16.94
N GLN A 86 10.24 13.08 -16.38
CA GLN A 86 11.55 12.52 -16.06
C GLN A 86 11.55 11.69 -14.77
N SER A 87 10.49 11.73 -13.97
CA SER A 87 10.43 10.99 -12.70
C SER A 87 10.32 9.49 -12.93
N ARG A 88 10.99 8.70 -12.08
CA ARG A 88 10.83 7.24 -12.12
C ARG A 88 9.38 6.83 -11.89
N LEU A 89 8.71 7.47 -10.93
CA LEU A 89 7.32 7.17 -10.60
C LEU A 89 6.35 7.43 -11.76
N LYS A 90 6.47 8.54 -12.49
CA LYS A 90 5.63 8.83 -13.66
C LYS A 90 5.83 7.82 -14.79
N ARG A 91 7.07 7.38 -15.00
CA ARG A 91 7.37 6.32 -16.00
C ARG A 91 6.78 4.97 -15.63
N LEU A 92 6.77 4.62 -14.34
CA LEU A 92 6.20 3.36 -13.83
C LEU A 92 4.66 3.41 -13.78
N VAL A 93 4.10 4.56 -13.42
CA VAL A 93 2.66 4.80 -13.29
C VAL A 93 2.30 6.09 -14.05
N PRO A 94 2.05 6.02 -15.37
CA PRO A 94 1.80 7.22 -16.19
C PRO A 94 0.59 8.05 -15.74
N SER A 95 -0.39 7.41 -15.11
CA SER A 95 -1.60 8.04 -14.58
C SER A 95 -1.41 8.70 -13.21
N VAL A 96 -0.21 8.62 -12.60
CA VAL A 96 0.06 9.27 -11.31
C VAL A 96 -0.08 10.78 -11.45
N SER A 97 -0.74 11.38 -10.45
CA SER A 97 -0.96 12.82 -10.33
C SER A 97 0.07 13.46 -9.40
N THR A 98 -0.11 14.76 -9.20
CA THR A 98 0.72 15.57 -8.30
C THR A 98 0.58 15.16 -6.84
N PHE A 99 1.70 15.16 -6.11
CA PHE A 99 1.71 14.97 -4.65
C PHE A 99 2.04 16.28 -3.93
N HIS A 100 1.07 16.83 -3.20
CA HIS A 100 1.26 18.11 -2.50
C HIS A 100 2.00 17.96 -1.16
N THR A 101 2.10 16.75 -0.63
CA THR A 101 2.71 16.45 0.66
C THR A 101 3.61 15.22 0.56
N GLU A 102 4.55 15.10 1.49
CA GLU A 102 5.31 13.87 1.70
C GLU A 102 4.38 12.83 2.33
N LEU A 103 4.50 11.57 1.93
CA LEU A 103 3.63 10.52 2.41
C LEU A 103 4.45 9.53 3.25
N PRO A 104 4.35 9.53 4.59
CA PRO A 104 5.06 8.60 5.47
C PRO A 104 4.41 7.21 5.45
N LEU A 105 4.46 6.54 4.29
CA LEU A 105 3.97 5.19 4.04
C LEU A 105 4.50 4.15 5.04
N ARG A 106 5.79 4.10 5.35
CA ARG A 106 6.40 3.17 6.31
C ARG A 106 5.72 3.30 7.67
N LYS A 107 5.63 4.53 8.18
CA LYS A 107 4.99 4.82 9.48
C LYS A 107 3.51 4.44 9.44
N SER A 108 2.81 4.80 8.37
CA SER A 108 1.38 4.48 8.21
C SER A 108 1.11 2.97 8.13
N PHE A 109 2.02 2.21 7.51
CA PHE A 109 1.95 0.75 7.46
C PHE A 109 2.16 0.13 8.83
N LEU A 110 3.14 0.59 9.61
CA LEU A 110 3.34 0.07 10.97
C LEU A 110 2.08 0.25 11.83
N LEU A 111 1.41 1.40 11.73
CA LEU A 111 0.13 1.64 12.41
C LEU A 111 -0.99 0.72 11.91
N ALA A 112 -1.11 0.55 10.59
CA ALA A 112 -2.10 -0.34 10.00
C ALA A 112 -1.85 -1.82 10.35
N ASN A 113 -0.58 -2.23 10.35
CA ASN A 113 -0.14 -3.57 10.67
C ASN A 113 -0.37 -3.90 12.15
N ALA A 114 -0.13 -2.96 13.06
CA ALA A 114 -0.42 -3.15 14.48
C ALA A 114 -1.90 -3.46 14.75
N LYS A 115 -2.81 -2.92 13.93
CA LYS A 115 -4.27 -3.13 14.07
C LYS A 115 -4.82 -4.31 13.27
N HIS A 116 -4.25 -4.59 12.10
CA HIS A 116 -4.82 -5.52 11.12
C HIS A 116 -3.91 -6.69 10.75
N SER A 117 -2.75 -6.78 11.40
CA SER A 117 -1.76 -7.85 11.25
C SER A 117 -1.52 -8.21 9.77
N ILE A 118 -1.35 -7.19 8.94
CA ILE A 118 -1.24 -7.32 7.47
C ILE A 118 -0.07 -8.23 7.10
N ALA A 119 1.09 -8.02 7.74
CA ALA A 119 2.31 -8.78 7.48
C ALA A 119 2.22 -10.24 7.96
N ALA A 120 1.30 -10.51 8.89
CA ALA A 120 1.10 -11.82 9.48
C ALA A 120 0.20 -12.74 8.66
N ARG A 121 -0.40 -12.24 7.58
CA ARG A 121 -1.33 -13.02 6.76
C ARG A 121 -0.55 -14.05 5.94
N ARG A 122 -1.07 -15.28 5.91
CA ARG A 122 -0.43 -16.43 5.24
C ARG A 122 -1.11 -16.85 3.94
N PHE A 123 -2.42 -16.64 3.85
CA PHE A 123 -3.24 -17.14 2.73
C PHE A 123 -3.77 -16.01 1.83
N VAL A 124 -3.78 -14.78 2.33
CA VAL A 124 -4.33 -13.63 1.62
C VAL A 124 -3.31 -12.50 1.64
N PRO A 125 -2.88 -11.98 0.48
CA PRO A 125 -1.95 -10.87 0.40
C PRO A 125 -2.60 -9.56 0.87
N PRO A 126 -1.81 -8.48 1.03
CA PRO A 126 -2.35 -7.13 1.19
C PRO A 126 -3.37 -6.80 0.08
N SER A 127 -4.57 -6.42 0.49
CA SER A 127 -5.66 -6.10 -0.44
C SER A 127 -5.54 -4.66 -0.95
N PHE A 128 -6.28 -4.35 -2.02
CA PHE A 128 -6.44 -2.96 -2.49
C PHE A 128 -6.89 -2.02 -1.35
N ASN A 129 -7.80 -2.51 -0.50
CA ASN A 129 -8.35 -1.73 0.61
C ASN A 129 -7.33 -1.49 1.73
N ASP A 130 -6.41 -2.42 1.95
CA ASP A 130 -5.32 -2.23 2.91
C ASP A 130 -4.40 -1.09 2.47
N ILE A 131 -4.03 -1.07 1.19
CA ILE A 131 -3.17 -0.03 0.63
C ILE A 131 -3.87 1.31 0.62
N ARG A 132 -5.17 1.36 0.27
CA ARG A 132 -5.96 2.58 0.41
C ARG A 132 -5.92 3.13 1.85
N ARG A 133 -6.08 2.27 2.86
CA ARG A 133 -6.00 2.69 4.27
C ARG A 133 -4.62 3.21 4.65
N ILE A 134 -3.57 2.56 4.19
CA ILE A 134 -2.18 2.99 4.41
C ILE A 134 -1.98 4.39 3.81
N LEU A 135 -2.35 4.61 2.55
CA LEU A 135 -2.25 5.91 1.87
C LEU A 135 -3.07 7.00 2.57
N ASN A 136 -4.32 6.72 2.91
CA ASN A 136 -5.17 7.68 3.64
C ASN A 136 -4.55 8.05 4.99
N THR A 137 -4.00 7.07 5.71
CA THR A 137 -3.33 7.30 7.00
C THR A 137 -2.06 8.13 6.80
N ALA A 138 -1.25 7.84 5.77
CA ALA A 138 -0.06 8.62 5.44
C ALA A 138 -0.40 10.08 5.12
N GLN A 139 -1.44 10.32 4.31
CA GLN A 139 -1.93 11.67 4.00
C GLN A 139 -2.38 12.41 5.26
N ILE A 140 -3.16 11.76 6.13
CA ILE A 140 -3.60 12.35 7.41
C ILE A 140 -2.39 12.71 8.27
N LEU A 141 -1.44 11.79 8.44
CA LEU A 141 -0.22 12.03 9.22
C LEU A 141 0.59 13.23 8.69
N ALA A 142 0.64 13.39 7.37
CA ALA A 142 1.38 14.47 6.73
C ALA A 142 0.67 15.84 6.82
N ILE A 143 -0.65 15.85 6.63
CA ILE A 143 -1.41 17.11 6.49
C ILE A 143 -1.99 17.62 7.81
N ALA A 144 -2.33 16.74 8.76
CA ALA A 144 -3.03 17.12 9.99
C ALA A 144 -2.39 18.30 10.74
N PRO A 145 -1.05 18.41 10.88
CA PRO A 145 -0.42 19.55 11.57
C PRO A 145 -0.55 20.89 10.84
N LYS A 146 -0.83 20.88 9.53
CA LYS A 146 -0.86 22.06 8.65
C LYS A 146 -2.25 22.39 8.11
N LEU A 147 -3.25 21.59 8.50
CA LEU A 147 -4.58 21.62 7.93
C LEU A 147 -5.34 22.87 8.35
N LYS A 148 -5.90 23.60 7.37
CA LYS A 148 -6.71 24.81 7.62
C LYS A 148 -8.17 24.65 7.22
N LEU A 149 -8.47 23.72 6.31
CA LEU A 149 -9.80 23.51 5.75
C LEU A 149 -10.00 22.02 5.45
N ILE A 150 -11.18 21.49 5.79
CA ILE A 150 -11.68 20.18 5.38
C ILE A 150 -13.00 20.43 4.64
N THR A 151 -13.13 19.87 3.44
CA THR A 151 -14.33 19.95 2.59
C THR A 151 -15.09 18.65 2.57
#